data_AF-A0A658ICI3-F1
#
_entry.id   AF-A0A658ICI3-F1
#
_cell.length_a   1.000
_cell.length_b   1.000
_cell.length_c   1.000
_cell.angle_alpha   90.00
_cell.angle_beta   90.00
_cell.angle_gamma   90.00
#
_symmetry.space_group_name_H-M   'P 1'
#
loop_
_entity.id
_entity.type
_entity.pdbx_description
1 polymer ?
#
loop_
_entity_poly.entity_id
_entity_poly.type
_entity_poly.pdbx_seq_one_letter_code
_entity_poly.pdbx_strand_id
1 'polypeptide(L)'
;GNIVSALSVIACLGTMCGWLILQSEGPRAAANAGIFPKFFGETNKNDVPMKSLVFTGILMTIVFFMTMSPNASEQFKILILMSVYACLVPYIYAVIALPITMIAKGKSKSKSFYGYLFLTAVALIYCLFAMLGSGTDTLFWGCLLLQITIPLYSYVAKRKKERGEVILLNQ
;
A
#
# COMPACT_ATOMS: atom_id res chain seq x y z
N GLY A 1 23.56 12.91 25.18
CA GLY A 1 22.34 13.54 24.63
C GLY A 1 22.49 13.87 23.16
N ASN A 2 23.30 14.89 22.83
CA ASN A 2 23.30 15.50 21.50
C ASN A 2 23.68 14.58 20.33
N ILE A 3 24.60 13.63 20.52
CA ILE A 3 24.94 12.63 19.48
C ILE A 3 23.75 11.72 19.17
N VAL A 4 23.03 11.27 20.20
CA VAL A 4 21.83 10.43 20.02
C VAL A 4 20.74 11.22 19.32
N SER A 5 20.50 12.48 19.69
CA SER A 5 19.54 13.35 19.02
C SER A 5 19.91 13.59 17.55
N ALA A 6 21.19 13.83 17.24
CA ALA A 6 21.65 14.00 15.87
C ALA A 6 21.43 12.72 15.04
N LEU A 7 21.74 11.55 15.61
CA LEU A 7 21.49 10.25 14.97
C LEU A 7 19.99 10.01 14.73
N SER A 8 19.13 10.37 15.69
CA SER A 8 17.67 10.27 15.52
C SER A 8 17.16 11.14 14.38
N VAL A 9 17.66 12.39 14.26
CA VAL A 9 17.29 13.28 13.14
C VAL A 9 17.71 12.68 11.80
N ILE A 10 18.94 12.16 11.70
CA ILE A 10 19.45 11.52 10.48
C ILE A 10 18.59 10.29 10.13
N ALA A 11 18.26 9.44 11.12
CA ALA A 11 17.41 8.28 10.92
C ALA A 11 15.99 8.64 10.44
N CYS A 12 15.40 9.70 11.00
CA CYS A 12 14.09 10.20 10.58
C CYS A 12 14.13 10.72 9.13
N LEU A 13 15.13 11.53 8.77
CA LEU A 13 15.30 12.05 7.41
C LEU A 13 15.51 10.92 6.38
N GLY A 14 16.34 9.94 6.72
CA GLY A 14 16.56 8.77 5.85
C GLY A 14 15.28 7.96 5.64
N THR A 15 14.52 7.73 6.72
CA THR A 15 13.24 7.00 6.65
C THR A 15 12.21 7.76 5.80
N MET A 16 12.15 9.08 5.95
CA MET A 16 11.23 9.92 5.17
C MET A 16 11.54 9.87 3.67
N CYS A 17 12.81 10.01 3.28
CA CYS A 17 13.24 9.88 1.89
C CYS A 17 12.96 8.48 1.33
N GLY A 18 13.26 7.43 2.10
CA GLY A 18 12.99 6.04 1.70
C GLY A 18 11.50 5.78 1.45
N TRP A 19 10.63 6.29 2.33
CA TRP A 19 9.19 6.14 2.20
C TRP A 19 8.62 6.89 0.99
N LEU A 20 9.09 8.12 0.72
CA LEU A 20 8.68 8.90 -0.46
C LEU A 20 8.99 8.18 -1.77
N ILE A 21 10.18 7.58 -1.88
CA ILE A 21 10.57 6.79 -3.05
C ILE A 21 9.66 5.58 -3.20
N LEU A 22 9.48 4.80 -2.13
CA LEU A 22 8.64 3.60 -2.13
C LEU A 22 7.19 3.90 -2.55
N GLN A 23 6.62 5.00 -2.05
CA GLN A 23 5.26 5.42 -2.40
C GLN A 23 5.10 5.79 -3.89
N SER A 24 6.17 6.23 -4.57
CA SER A 24 6.11 6.60 -5.98
C SER A 24 6.15 5.39 -6.93
N GLU A 25 6.69 4.25 -6.49
CA GLU A 25 6.81 3.03 -7.28
C GLU A 25 5.47 2.31 -7.48
N GLY A 26 4.55 2.39 -6.50
CA GLY A 26 3.20 1.84 -6.64
C GLY A 26 2.43 2.43 -7.83
N PRO A 27 2.27 3.78 -7.90
CA PRO A 27 1.69 4.46 -9.05
C PRO A 27 2.44 4.22 -10.36
N ARG A 28 3.78 4.13 -10.32
CA ARG A 28 4.60 3.82 -11.50
C ARG A 28 4.28 2.43 -12.06
N ALA A 29 4.29 1.41 -11.21
CA ALA A 29 3.93 0.04 -11.58
C ALA A 29 2.48 -0.04 -12.09
N ALA A 30 1.56 0.67 -11.44
CA ALA A 30 0.17 0.75 -11.88
C ALA A 30 0.02 1.46 -13.25
N ALA A 31 0.78 2.53 -13.51
CA ALA A 31 0.76 3.22 -14.81
C ALA A 31 1.37 2.36 -15.92
N ASN A 32 2.44 1.62 -15.63
CA ASN A 32 3.03 0.64 -16.55
C ASN A 32 2.08 -0.52 -16.86
N ALA A 33 1.31 -0.97 -15.88
CA ALA A 33 0.23 -1.94 -16.06
C ALA A 33 -1.01 -1.34 -16.75
N GLY A 34 -0.99 -0.05 -17.12
CA GLY A 34 -2.09 0.62 -17.81
C GLY A 34 -3.30 0.95 -16.93
N ILE A 35 -3.13 0.83 -15.62
CA ILE A 35 -4.15 1.00 -14.59
C ILE A 35 -4.28 2.48 -14.21
N PHE A 36 -3.16 3.20 -14.18
CA PHE A 36 -3.07 4.62 -13.85
C PHE A 36 -2.77 5.48 -15.09
N PRO A 37 -3.04 6.80 -15.03
CA PRO A 37 -2.65 7.74 -16.08
C PRO A 37 -1.16 7.60 -16.43
N LYS A 38 -0.83 7.67 -17.73
CA LYS A 38 0.55 7.56 -18.24
C LYS A 38 1.52 8.53 -17.57
N PHE A 39 1.03 9.67 -17.08
CA PHE A 39 1.77 10.66 -16.31
C PHE A 39 2.54 10.06 -15.11
N PHE A 40 1.98 9.06 -14.43
CA PHE A 40 2.62 8.41 -13.28
C PHE A 40 3.68 7.36 -13.68
N GLY A 41 3.69 6.92 -14.93
CA GLY A 41 4.64 5.93 -15.46
C GLY A 41 5.86 6.54 -16.15
N GLU A 42 5.86 7.85 -16.41
CA GLU A 42 6.99 8.53 -17.03
C GLU A 42 8.17 8.66 -16.05
N THR A 43 9.32 8.11 -16.45
CA THR A 43 10.56 8.13 -15.68
C THR A 43 11.61 9.05 -16.31
N ASN A 44 12.58 9.50 -15.50
CA ASN A 44 13.74 10.24 -16.00
C ASN A 44 14.86 9.27 -16.46
N LYS A 45 16.03 9.82 -16.84
CA LYS A 45 17.23 9.06 -17.27
C LYS A 45 17.78 8.05 -16.24
N ASN A 46 17.42 8.19 -14.97
CA ASN A 46 17.81 7.34 -13.85
C ASN A 46 16.66 6.41 -13.41
N ASP A 47 15.65 6.20 -14.26
CA ASP A 47 14.49 5.35 -13.95
C ASP A 47 13.67 5.81 -12.74
N VAL A 48 13.71 7.11 -12.39
CA VAL A 48 12.94 7.66 -11.27
C VAL A 48 11.64 8.30 -11.76
N PRO A 49 10.46 7.96 -11.18
CA PRO A 49 9.17 8.57 -11.54
C PRO A 49 9.02 9.97 -10.90
N MET A 50 9.79 10.94 -11.38
CA MET A 50 9.88 12.30 -10.80
C MET A 50 8.51 12.99 -10.72
N LYS A 51 7.68 12.85 -11.76
CA LYS A 51 6.34 13.43 -11.82
C LYS A 51 5.41 12.90 -10.71
N SER A 52 5.51 11.61 -10.40
CA SER A 52 4.77 10.95 -9.30
C SER A 52 5.24 11.45 -7.93
N LEU A 53 6.56 11.63 -7.77
CA LEU A 53 7.16 12.15 -6.54
C LEU A 53 6.71 13.59 -6.24
N VAL A 54 6.79 14.49 -7.24
CA VAL A 54 6.36 15.89 -7.08
C VAL A 54 4.88 15.98 -6.76
N PHE A 55 4.05 15.19 -7.44
CA PHE A 55 2.61 15.15 -7.16
C PHE A 55 2.32 14.71 -5.71
N THR A 56 2.95 13.63 -5.26
CA THR A 56 2.82 13.13 -3.87
C THR A 56 3.29 14.17 -2.86
N GLY A 57 4.40 14.87 -3.14
CA GLY A 57 4.92 15.94 -2.29
C GLY A 57 3.93 17.11 -2.14
N ILE A 58 3.38 17.60 -3.26
CA ILE A 58 2.35 18.66 -3.25
C ILE A 58 1.13 18.23 -2.43
N LEU A 59 0.65 16.99 -2.64
CA LEU A 59 -0.49 16.46 -1.91
C LEU A 59 -0.22 16.38 -0.41
N MET A 60 0.96 15.90 0.00
CA MET A 60 1.38 15.87 1.40
C MET A 60 1.40 17.26 2.02
N THR A 61 1.93 18.27 1.30
CA THR A 61 1.94 19.66 1.77
C THR A 61 0.52 20.19 1.97
N ILE A 62 -0.40 19.94 1.02
CA ILE A 62 -1.80 20.36 1.14
C ILE A 62 -2.47 19.73 2.36
N VAL A 63 -2.34 18.41 2.52
CA VAL A 63 -2.92 17.68 3.67
C VAL A 63 -2.34 18.18 5.00
N PHE A 64 -1.03 18.46 5.03
CA PHE A 64 -0.37 19.02 6.21
C PHE A 64 -0.99 20.37 6.61
N PHE A 65 -1.18 21.28 5.67
CA PHE A 65 -1.85 22.56 5.93
C PHE A 65 -3.32 22.39 6.35
N MET A 66 -4.04 21.43 5.77
CA MET A 66 -5.42 21.13 6.16
C MET A 66 -5.54 20.54 7.58
N THR A 67 -4.46 19.97 8.12
CA THR A 67 -4.46 19.30 9.43
C THR A 67 -3.91 20.19 10.56
N MET A 68 -3.60 21.46 10.30
CA MET A 68 -3.27 22.44 11.35
C MET A 68 -4.54 22.83 12.13
N SER A 69 -4.86 22.10 13.19
CA SER A 69 -6.04 22.35 14.05
C SER A 69 -5.71 22.19 15.55
N PRO A 70 -6.43 22.85 16.49
CA PRO A 70 -6.07 22.91 17.92
C PRO A 70 -6.10 21.58 18.70
N ASN A 71 -6.78 20.55 18.18
CA ASN A 71 -6.88 19.20 18.77
C ASN A 71 -5.99 18.18 18.03
N ALA A 72 -4.74 18.56 17.77
CA ALA A 72 -3.79 17.78 16.96
C ALA A 72 -3.58 16.34 17.46
N SER A 73 -3.56 16.10 18.77
CA SER A 73 -3.28 14.77 19.32
C SER A 73 -4.34 13.72 18.97
N GLU A 74 -5.61 14.09 18.97
CA GLU A 74 -6.71 13.16 18.69
C GLU A 74 -6.84 12.89 17.19
N GLN A 75 -6.70 13.93 16.37
CA GLN A 75 -6.64 13.79 14.91
C GLN A 75 -5.42 12.97 14.47
N PHE A 76 -4.27 13.18 15.10
CA PHE A 76 -3.06 12.40 14.82
C PHE A 76 -3.24 10.93 15.17
N LYS A 77 -3.90 10.62 16.30
CA LYS A 77 -4.25 9.23 16.67
C LYS A 77 -5.16 8.59 15.63
N ILE A 78 -6.22 9.29 15.19
CA ILE A 78 -7.12 8.80 14.14
C ILE A 78 -6.34 8.59 12.83
N LEU A 79 -5.48 9.53 12.44
CA LEU A 79 -4.66 9.44 11.23
C LEU A 79 -3.70 8.25 11.26
N ILE A 80 -3.02 8.01 12.39
CA ILE A 80 -2.15 6.85 12.57
C ILE A 80 -2.95 5.56 12.39
N LEU A 81 -4.09 5.44 13.09
CA LEU A 81 -4.91 4.23 13.01
C LEU A 81 -5.41 4.00 11.58
N MET A 82 -5.89 5.06 10.92
CA MET A 82 -6.31 5.02 9.51
C MET A 82 -5.18 4.58 8.58
N SER A 83 -3.97 5.10 8.78
CA SER A 83 -2.79 4.70 8.01
C SER A 83 -2.46 3.23 8.22
N VAL A 84 -2.58 2.70 9.45
CA VAL A 84 -2.35 1.28 9.73
C VAL A 84 -3.36 0.42 8.97
N TYR A 85 -4.64 0.77 8.98
CA TYR A 85 -5.65 0.06 8.18
C TYR A 85 -5.36 0.14 6.69
N ALA A 86 -5.00 1.31 6.17
CA ALA A 86 -4.67 1.52 4.76
C ALA A 86 -3.47 0.66 4.31
N CYS A 87 -2.53 0.35 5.23
CA CYS A 87 -1.42 -0.56 4.99
C CYS A 87 -1.80 -2.04 5.18
N LEU A 88 -2.70 -2.38 6.11
CA LEU A 88 -3.11 -3.76 6.37
C LEU A 88 -3.90 -4.37 5.21
N VAL A 89 -4.75 -3.57 4.55
CA VAL A 89 -5.53 -4.04 3.39
C VAL A 89 -4.64 -4.61 2.27
N PRO A 90 -3.65 -3.87 1.72
CA PRO A 90 -2.75 -4.43 0.70
C PRO A 90 -1.89 -5.58 1.24
N TYR A 91 -1.57 -5.62 2.55
CA TYR A 91 -0.89 -6.76 3.15
C TYR A 91 -1.73 -8.03 3.13
N ILE A 92 -3.01 -7.94 3.50
CA ILE A 92 -3.95 -9.07 3.41
C ILE A 92 -4.02 -9.57 1.96
N TYR A 93 -4.15 -8.67 0.98
CA TYR A 93 -4.16 -9.04 -0.43
C TYR A 93 -2.86 -9.70 -0.88
N ALA A 94 -1.70 -9.15 -0.50
CA ALA A 94 -0.40 -9.71 -0.86
C ALA A 94 -0.20 -11.11 -0.29
N VAL A 95 -0.59 -11.32 0.97
CA VAL A 95 -0.44 -12.59 1.66
C VAL A 95 -1.40 -13.64 1.10
N ILE A 96 -2.64 -13.27 0.73
CA ILE A 96 -3.59 -14.16 0.05
C ILE A 96 -3.15 -14.46 -1.40
N ALA A 97 -2.51 -13.52 -2.08
CA ALA A 97 -2.03 -13.74 -3.45
C ALA A 97 -0.92 -14.82 -3.52
N LEU A 98 -0.12 -15.00 -2.48
CA LEU A 98 0.94 -16.01 -2.43
C LEU A 98 0.42 -17.46 -2.64
N PRO A 99 -0.50 -18.00 -1.83
CA PRO A 99 -1.03 -19.34 -2.05
C PRO A 99 -1.81 -19.44 -3.37
N ILE A 100 -2.56 -18.40 -3.76
CA ILE A 100 -3.32 -18.40 -5.03
C ILE A 100 -2.40 -18.49 -6.24
N THR A 101 -1.33 -17.69 -6.28
CA THR A 101 -0.35 -17.72 -7.37
C THR A 101 0.42 -19.03 -7.42
N MET A 102 0.70 -19.67 -6.27
CA MET A 102 1.32 -21.00 -6.23
C MET A 102 0.40 -22.11 -6.73
N ILE A 103 -0.89 -22.05 -6.43
CA ILE A 103 -1.91 -22.96 -6.98
C ILE A 103 -2.01 -22.75 -8.49
N ALA A 104 -2.07 -21.49 -8.95
CA ALA A 104 -2.13 -21.13 -10.37
C ALA A 104 -0.91 -21.61 -11.16
N LYS A 105 0.29 -21.63 -10.56
CA LYS A 105 1.52 -22.18 -11.14
C LYS A 105 1.66 -23.70 -11.01
N GLY A 106 0.62 -24.42 -10.58
CA GLY A 106 0.62 -25.88 -10.45
C GLY A 106 1.55 -26.44 -9.37
N LYS A 107 2.14 -25.60 -8.50
CA LYS A 107 3.05 -26.02 -7.43
C LYS A 107 2.34 -26.41 -6.13
N SER A 108 1.05 -26.77 -6.22
CA SER A 108 0.16 -27.07 -5.10
C SER A 108 0.61 -28.23 -4.19
N LYS A 109 1.54 -29.10 -4.63
CA LYS A 109 2.02 -30.27 -3.86
C LYS A 109 3.45 -30.13 -3.31
N SER A 110 4.08 -28.96 -3.41
CA SER A 110 5.41 -28.77 -2.81
C SER A 110 5.34 -28.71 -1.29
N LYS A 111 6.29 -29.32 -0.56
CA LYS A 111 6.43 -29.15 0.90
C LYS A 111 6.47 -27.66 1.32
N SER A 112 6.97 -26.81 0.44
CA SER A 112 7.04 -25.36 0.66
C SER A 112 5.65 -24.69 0.66
N PHE A 113 4.66 -25.25 -0.04
CA PHE A 113 3.29 -24.73 -0.10
C PHE A 113 2.61 -24.71 1.27
N TYR A 114 2.75 -25.79 2.05
CA TYR A 114 2.20 -25.85 3.42
C TYR A 114 2.87 -24.82 4.35
N GLY A 115 4.17 -24.55 4.16
CA GLY A 115 4.88 -23.50 4.89
C GLY A 115 4.34 -22.10 4.58
N TYR A 116 4.14 -21.78 3.29
CA TYR A 116 3.54 -20.50 2.89
C TYR A 116 2.08 -20.37 3.30
N LEU A 117 1.31 -21.46 3.29
CA LEU A 117 -0.07 -21.48 3.76
C LEU A 117 -0.15 -21.21 5.27
N PHE A 118 0.74 -21.82 6.06
CA PHE A 118 0.84 -21.54 7.49
C PHE A 118 1.24 -20.08 7.75
N LEU A 119 2.25 -19.57 7.04
CA LEU A 119 2.65 -18.17 7.14
C LEU A 119 1.52 -17.21 6.77
N THR A 120 0.72 -17.57 5.75
CA THR A 120 -0.47 -16.82 5.34
C THR A 120 -1.51 -16.77 6.46
N ALA A 121 -1.80 -17.92 7.09
CA ALA A 121 -2.72 -17.99 8.21
C ALA A 121 -2.26 -17.14 9.40
N VAL A 122 -0.97 -17.23 9.77
CA VAL A 122 -0.39 -16.43 10.86
C VAL A 122 -0.48 -14.93 10.57
N ALA A 123 -0.16 -14.51 9.35
CA ALA A 123 -0.27 -13.12 8.93
C ALA A 123 -1.71 -12.61 8.94
N LEU A 124 -2.68 -13.44 8.52
CA LEU A 124 -4.11 -13.10 8.59
C LEU A 124 -4.58 -12.94 10.04
N ILE A 125 -4.16 -13.84 10.93
CA ILE A 125 -4.45 -13.74 12.37
C ILE A 125 -3.87 -12.44 12.94
N TYR A 126 -2.63 -12.09 12.58
CA TYR A 126 -2.01 -10.84 13.00
C TYR A 126 -2.80 -9.62 12.51
N CYS A 127 -3.20 -9.61 11.23
CA CYS A 127 -3.99 -8.51 10.67
C CYS A 127 -5.35 -8.38 11.37
N LEU A 128 -6.03 -9.50 11.65
CA LEU A 128 -7.30 -9.51 12.39
C LEU A 128 -7.11 -9.00 13.82
N PHE A 129 -6.05 -9.44 14.50
CA PHE A 129 -5.75 -8.98 15.85
C PHE A 129 -5.46 -7.48 15.90
N ALA A 130 -4.68 -6.97 14.94
CA ALA A 130 -4.39 -5.54 14.80
C ALA A 130 -5.67 -4.72 14.57
N MET A 131 -6.60 -5.23 13.75
CA MET A 131 -7.88 -4.57 13.49
C MET A 131 -8.84 -4.60 14.69
N LEU A 132 -8.79 -5.62 15.53
CA LEU A 132 -9.59 -5.68 16.76
C LEU A 132 -9.04 -4.75 17.84
N GLY A 133 -7.72 -4.52 17.88
CA GLY A 133 -7.07 -3.64 18.86
C GLY A 133 -7.28 -2.14 18.63
N SER A 134 -7.74 -1.73 17.44
CA SER A 134 -7.81 -0.33 17.02
C SER A 134 -9.12 0.40 17.34
N GLY A 135 -10.10 -0.24 17.99
CA GLY A 135 -11.37 0.37 18.40
C GLY A 135 -12.47 0.39 17.32
N THR A 136 -13.73 0.45 17.76
CA THR A 136 -14.93 0.30 16.92
C THR A 136 -15.11 1.41 15.88
N ASP A 137 -14.74 2.64 16.21
CA ASP A 137 -14.89 3.78 15.29
C ASP A 137 -13.95 3.66 14.09
N THR A 138 -12.79 3.07 14.30
CA THR A 138 -11.74 2.92 13.30
C THR A 138 -12.02 1.76 12.35
N LEU A 139 -12.76 0.75 12.80
CA LEU A 139 -13.31 -0.31 11.94
C LEU A 139 -14.28 0.25 10.90
N PHE A 140 -15.12 1.21 11.26
CA PHE A 140 -16.06 1.84 10.33
C PHE A 140 -15.33 2.51 9.16
N TRP A 141 -14.29 3.29 9.47
CA TRP A 141 -13.47 3.95 8.47
C TRP A 141 -12.63 2.97 7.64
N GLY A 142 -12.12 1.89 8.25
CA GLY A 142 -11.45 0.80 7.54
C GLY A 142 -12.38 0.08 6.55
N CYS A 143 -13.62 -0.19 6.94
CA CYS A 143 -14.65 -0.76 6.06
C CYS A 143 -15.00 0.18 4.90
N LEU A 144 -15.09 1.49 5.15
CA LEU A 144 -15.27 2.50 4.10
C LEU A 144 -14.12 2.49 3.08
N LEU A 145 -12.87 2.40 3.55
CA LEU A 145 -11.70 2.28 2.66
C LEU A 145 -11.76 1.02 1.79
N LEU A 146 -12.17 -0.11 2.36
CA LEU A 146 -12.40 -1.34 1.58
C LEU A 146 -13.49 -1.15 0.53
N GLN A 147 -14.61 -0.52 0.90
CA GLN A 147 -15.69 -0.21 -0.05
C GLN A 147 -15.26 0.72 -1.18
N ILE A 148 -14.33 1.66 -0.95
CA ILE A 148 -13.77 2.53 -2.01
C ILE A 148 -12.77 1.76 -2.89
N THR A 149 -12.07 0.76 -2.33
CA THR A 149 -11.09 -0.05 -3.06
C THR A 149 -11.77 -0.96 -4.10
N ILE A 150 -12.96 -1.49 -3.81
CA ILE A 150 -13.72 -2.39 -4.71
C ILE A 150 -14.10 -1.75 -6.06
N PRO A 151 -14.73 -0.56 -6.14
CA PRO A 151 -15.05 0.10 -7.40
C PRO A 151 -13.79 0.56 -8.15
N LEU A 152 -12.73 0.93 -7.43
CA LEU A 152 -11.44 1.23 -8.06
C LEU A 152 -10.89 -0.03 -8.76
N TYR A 153 -10.89 -1.18 -8.08
CA TYR A 153 -10.46 -2.44 -8.67
C TYR A 153 -11.35 -2.88 -9.85
N SER A 154 -12.67 -2.72 -9.75
CA SER A 154 -13.59 -3.11 -10.82
C SER A 154 -13.47 -2.22 -12.05
N TYR A 155 -13.25 -0.92 -11.88
CA TYR A 155 -12.96 0.02 -12.98
C TYR A 155 -11.68 -0.36 -13.72
N VAL A 156 -10.66 -0.74 -12.96
CA VAL A 156 -9.36 -1.20 -13.46
C VAL A 156 -9.49 -2.53 -14.19
N ALA A 157 -10.20 -3.50 -13.60
CA ALA A 157 -10.47 -4.80 -14.23
C ALA A 157 -11.29 -4.66 -15.52
N LYS A 158 -12.24 -3.73 -15.55
CA LYS A 158 -13.07 -3.43 -16.72
C LYS A 158 -12.25 -2.81 -17.85
N ARG A 159 -11.39 -1.83 -17.56
CA ARG A 159 -10.45 -1.27 -18.55
C ARG A 159 -9.44 -2.31 -19.06
N LYS A 160 -9.02 -3.25 -18.21
CA LYS A 160 -8.11 -4.34 -18.61
C LYS A 160 -8.78 -5.35 -19.54
N LYS A 161 -10.08 -5.64 -19.31
CA LYS A 161 -10.92 -6.46 -20.20
C LYS A 161 -11.15 -5.78 -21.56
N GLU A 162 -11.36 -4.46 -21.57
CA GLU A 162 -11.51 -3.66 -22.80
C GLU A 162 -10.22 -3.60 -23.65
N ARG A 163 -9.05 -3.85 -23.03
CA ARG A 163 -7.74 -3.87 -23.70
C ARG A 163 -7.29 -5.25 -24.22
N GLY A 164 -8.10 -6.29 -24.03
CA GLY A 164 -7.83 -7.63 -24.59
C GLY A 164 -6.66 -8.40 -23.98
N GLU A 165 -6.08 -7.94 -22.87
CA GLU A 165 -5.03 -8.70 -22.17
C GLU A 165 -5.65 -9.84 -21.37
N VAL A 166 -5.72 -11.00 -22.03
CA VAL A 166 -5.94 -12.31 -21.40
C VAL A 166 -4.92 -12.43 -20.27
N ILE A 167 -5.43 -12.74 -19.07
CA ILE A 167 -4.64 -13.08 -17.89
C ILE A 167 -3.71 -14.22 -18.31
N LEU A 168 -2.45 -13.92 -18.59
CA LEU A 168 -1.44 -14.93 -18.88
C LEU A 168 -1.19 -15.71 -17.59
N LEU A 169 -1.96 -16.78 -17.43
CA LEU A 169 -1.55 -18.00 -16.73
C LEU A 169 -0.48 -18.74 -17.54
N ASN A 170 0.53 -18.02 -18.04
CA ASN A 170 1.72 -18.60 -18.64
C ASN A 170 2.76 -17.50 -18.80
N GLN A 171 3.63 -17.31 -17.79
CA GLN A 171 5.10 -17.25 -17.87
C GLN A 171 5.71 -17.49 -16.47
#